data_AF-A0AB39NMQ5-F1
#
_entry.id   AF-A0AB39NMQ5-F1
#
_cell.length_a   1.000
_cell.length_b   1.000
_cell.length_c   1.000
_cell.angle_alpha   90.00
_cell.angle_beta   90.00
_cell.angle_gamma   90.00
#
_symmetry.space_group_name_H-M   'P 1'
#
loop_
_entity.id
_entity.type
_entity.pdbx_description
1 polymer ?
#
loop_
_entity_poly.entity_id
_entity_poly.type
_entity_poly.pdbx_seq_one_letter_code
_entity_poly.pdbx_strand_id
1 'polypeptide(L)'
;MGLTYGYDIHLRPENVARALTEVAKLAPPGREAPPLPLTLPDGERVVLPFTASFESEPVDCSSLDSFELDTSIMFPADEAVRAYAEDFGHHVVDGRVPIGYVYLTVRFQSFLDPHYACLEFWAATSRMSRLFEASPAVRKVFTDLAAASGAVCCLFDTGDGSPERVLWFDAEMAGDLSGNPRFPDPDAVMRAGPEDQ
;
A
#
# COMPACT_ATOMS: atom_id res chain seq x y z
N MET A 1 8.05 -11.79 19.33
CA MET A 1 8.27 -11.15 18.01
C MET A 1 7.13 -10.18 17.77
N GLY A 2 7.37 -9.06 17.10
CA GLY A 2 6.32 -8.10 16.76
C GLY A 2 5.47 -8.60 15.58
N LEU A 3 4.23 -8.13 15.50
CA LEU A 3 3.38 -8.27 14.31
C LEU A 3 3.83 -7.28 13.24
N THR A 4 3.89 -7.71 11.98
CA THR A 4 4.28 -6.89 10.81
C THR A 4 3.23 -7.08 9.73
N TYR A 5 2.03 -6.54 9.96
CA TYR A 5 0.94 -6.70 9.00
C TYR A 5 1.05 -5.65 7.91
N GLY A 6 0.54 -5.98 6.73
CA GLY A 6 0.68 -5.12 5.56
C GLY A 6 -0.40 -5.33 4.52
N TYR A 7 -0.34 -4.46 3.52
CA TYR A 7 -1.18 -4.52 2.33
C TYR A 7 -0.30 -4.57 1.10
N ASP A 8 -0.56 -5.55 0.23
CA ASP A 8 0.20 -5.73 -1.00
C ASP A 8 -0.71 -5.42 -2.19
N ILE A 9 -0.24 -4.56 -3.08
CA ILE A 9 -0.95 -4.15 -4.29
C ILE A 9 -0.16 -4.62 -5.50
N HIS A 10 -0.72 -5.57 -6.26
CA HIS A 10 -0.09 -6.10 -7.47
C HIS A 10 -0.66 -5.42 -8.70
N LEU A 11 0.20 -4.88 -9.54
CA LEU A 11 -0.17 -4.13 -10.75
C LEU A 11 0.83 -4.38 -11.87
N ARG A 12 0.45 -4.04 -13.10
CA ARG A 12 1.39 -4.08 -14.21
C ARG A 12 2.52 -3.05 -14.01
N PRO A 13 3.78 -3.34 -14.40
CA PRO A 13 4.90 -2.41 -14.19
C PRO A 13 4.67 -1.01 -14.75
N GLU A 14 3.98 -0.89 -15.89
CA GLU A 14 3.62 0.40 -16.50
C GLU A 14 2.68 1.27 -15.64
N ASN A 15 2.02 0.69 -14.63
CA ASN A 15 1.13 1.42 -13.73
C ASN A 15 1.84 1.93 -12.46
N VAL A 16 3.14 1.67 -12.26
CA VAL A 16 3.86 2.05 -11.03
C VAL A 16 3.87 3.57 -10.83
N ALA A 17 4.13 4.35 -11.87
CA ALA A 17 4.12 5.81 -11.78
C ALA A 17 2.74 6.37 -11.37
N ARG A 18 1.68 5.80 -11.95
CA ARG A 18 0.29 6.10 -11.58
C ARG A 18 0.02 5.73 -10.12
N ALA A 19 0.40 4.53 -9.69
CA ALA A 19 0.19 4.08 -8.32
C ALA A 19 0.88 5.01 -7.31
N LEU A 20 2.14 5.37 -7.54
CA LEU A 20 2.89 6.32 -6.71
C LEU A 20 2.23 7.70 -6.65
N THR A 21 1.67 8.16 -7.78
CA THR A 21 0.89 9.41 -7.83
C THR A 21 -0.39 9.31 -6.99
N GLU A 22 -1.10 8.18 -7.02
CA GLU A 22 -2.27 7.97 -6.16
C GLU A 22 -1.89 7.89 -4.67
N VAL A 23 -0.77 7.24 -4.32
CA VAL A 23 -0.25 7.23 -2.94
C VAL A 23 0.09 8.64 -2.48
N ALA A 24 0.72 9.46 -3.34
CA ALA A 24 1.07 10.83 -3.01
C ALA A 24 -0.15 11.71 -2.64
N LYS A 25 -1.33 11.44 -3.23
CA LYS A 25 -2.57 12.14 -2.87
C LYS A 25 -3.07 11.83 -1.45
N LEU A 26 -2.62 10.71 -0.87
CA LEU A 26 -2.95 10.31 0.49
C LEU A 26 -2.00 10.91 1.52
N ALA A 27 -0.97 11.65 1.13
CA ALA A 27 -0.02 12.24 2.05
C ALA A 27 -0.66 13.36 2.91
N PRO A 28 -0.22 13.52 4.18
CA PRO A 28 -0.62 14.66 4.99
C PRO A 28 -0.23 15.99 4.33
N PRO A 29 -1.09 17.03 4.41
CA PRO A 29 -0.75 18.35 3.90
C PRO A 29 0.37 18.99 4.73
N GLY A 30 1.18 19.84 4.10
CA GLY A 30 2.12 20.73 4.81
C GLY A 30 3.36 20.05 5.39
N ARG A 31 3.85 18.96 4.78
CA ARG A 31 5.09 18.30 5.23
C ARG A 31 6.28 19.28 5.18
N GLU A 32 7.10 19.27 6.24
CA GLU A 32 8.30 20.12 6.35
C GLU A 32 9.46 19.65 5.47
N ALA A 33 9.51 18.36 5.14
CA ALA A 33 10.57 17.78 4.31
C ALA A 33 10.40 18.19 2.83
N PRO A 34 11.51 18.46 2.11
CA PRO A 34 11.49 18.64 0.67
C PRO A 34 10.89 17.42 -0.05
N PRO A 35 10.20 17.62 -1.18
CA PRO A 35 9.68 16.51 -1.96
C PRO A 35 10.84 15.69 -2.56
N LEU A 36 10.65 14.37 -2.66
CA LEU A 36 11.61 13.39 -3.17
C LEU A 36 11.46 13.23 -4.70
N PRO A 37 12.47 13.59 -5.50
CA PRO A 37 12.49 13.26 -6.92
C PRO A 37 12.85 11.78 -7.13
N LEU A 38 12.09 11.09 -7.97
CA LEU A 38 12.29 9.67 -8.30
C LEU A 38 12.39 9.52 -9.82
N THR A 39 13.35 8.72 -10.29
CA THR A 39 13.42 8.26 -11.69
C THR A 39 13.14 6.77 -11.74
N LEU A 40 12.11 6.35 -12.48
CA LEU A 40 11.66 4.97 -12.62
C LEU A 40 12.48 4.20 -13.68
N PRO A 41 12.40 2.84 -13.72
CA PRO A 41 13.13 2.01 -14.68
C PRO A 41 12.91 2.35 -16.16
N ASP A 42 11.71 2.82 -16.51
CA ASP A 42 11.35 3.26 -17.86
C ASP A 42 11.80 4.70 -18.17
N GLY A 43 12.43 5.38 -17.21
CA GLY A 43 12.88 6.76 -17.30
C GLY A 43 11.81 7.79 -16.93
N GLU A 44 10.59 7.38 -16.56
CA GLU A 44 9.57 8.29 -16.05
C GLU A 44 10.02 8.92 -14.73
N ARG A 45 9.65 10.19 -14.51
CA ARG A 45 10.03 10.92 -13.31
C ARG A 45 8.80 11.27 -12.48
N VAL A 46 8.84 10.93 -11.20
CA VAL A 46 7.79 11.21 -10.23
C VAL A 46 8.37 12.05 -9.09
N VAL A 47 7.57 12.92 -8.51
CA VAL A 47 7.95 13.72 -7.33
C VAL A 47 7.00 13.38 -6.20
N LEU A 48 7.54 12.93 -5.07
CA LEU A 48 6.75 12.36 -3.98
C LEU A 48 6.85 13.21 -2.71
N PRO A 49 5.76 13.33 -1.92
CA PRO A 49 5.76 13.97 -0.60
C PRO A 49 6.31 13.04 0.50
N PHE A 50 7.17 12.10 0.13
CA PHE A 50 7.73 11.07 1.00
C PHE A 50 9.25 11.18 1.07
N THR A 51 9.86 10.39 1.95
CA THR A 51 11.31 10.25 2.03
C THR A 51 11.70 8.83 1.65
N ALA A 52 12.96 8.62 1.32
CA ALA A 52 13.59 7.31 1.24
C ALA A 52 14.74 7.29 2.24
N SER A 53 14.80 6.29 3.12
CA SER A 53 15.77 6.25 4.23
C SER A 53 15.77 7.53 5.09
N PHE A 54 14.60 8.15 5.25
CA PHE A 54 14.38 9.43 5.94
C PHE A 54 15.03 10.65 5.26
N GLU A 55 15.46 10.51 4.00
CA GLU A 55 16.08 11.56 3.20
C GLU A 55 15.23 11.93 1.97
N SER A 56 15.49 13.10 1.41
CA SER A 56 14.79 13.65 0.22
C SER A 56 15.73 13.80 -0.98
N GLU A 57 16.90 13.15 -0.96
CA GLU A 57 17.82 13.16 -2.11
C GLU A 57 17.22 12.41 -3.30
N PRO A 58 17.45 12.85 -4.55
CA PRO A 58 16.92 12.17 -5.73
C PRO A 58 17.28 10.68 -5.76
N VAL A 59 16.29 9.83 -5.98
CA VAL A 59 16.48 8.37 -6.09
C VAL A 59 16.36 7.96 -7.56
N ASP A 60 17.37 7.26 -8.07
CA ASP A 60 17.39 6.68 -9.42
C ASP A 60 17.15 5.17 -9.32
N CYS A 61 15.98 4.73 -9.79
CA CYS A 61 15.59 3.32 -9.82
C CYS A 61 15.91 2.62 -11.13
N SER A 62 16.63 3.27 -12.07
CA SER A 62 16.91 2.70 -13.40
C SER A 62 17.63 1.34 -13.38
N SER A 63 18.39 1.05 -12.33
CA SER A 63 19.09 -0.23 -12.13
C SER A 63 18.68 -0.98 -10.86
N LEU A 64 17.60 -0.57 -10.20
CA LEU A 64 17.15 -1.17 -8.94
C LEU A 64 16.01 -2.16 -9.20
N ASP A 65 16.03 -3.28 -8.49
CA ASP A 65 14.90 -4.24 -8.49
C ASP A 65 13.75 -3.78 -7.60
N SER A 66 14.07 -2.95 -6.61
CA SER A 66 13.11 -2.37 -5.66
C SER A 66 13.67 -1.12 -4.98
N PHE A 67 12.79 -0.32 -4.40
CA PHE A 67 13.15 0.80 -3.51
C PHE A 67 12.13 0.94 -2.36
N GLU A 68 12.50 1.67 -1.31
CA GLU A 68 11.68 1.85 -0.12
C GLU A 68 11.39 3.32 0.16
N LEU A 69 10.20 3.60 0.68
CA LEU A 69 9.74 4.92 1.07
C LEU A 69 9.23 4.93 2.51
N ASP A 70 9.57 5.98 3.25
CA ASP A 70 8.96 6.28 4.54
C ASP A 70 7.74 7.19 4.32
N THR A 71 6.57 6.58 4.38
CA THR A 71 5.31 7.28 4.08
C THR A 71 4.56 7.64 5.35
N SER A 72 3.71 8.66 5.24
CA SER A 72 2.62 8.91 6.18
C SER A 72 1.36 9.03 5.33
N ILE A 73 0.27 8.39 5.76
CA ILE A 73 -0.95 8.24 4.97
C ILE A 73 -2.13 8.78 5.78
N MET A 74 -3.01 9.53 5.11
CA MET A 74 -4.21 10.12 5.69
C MET A 74 -5.39 9.14 5.62
N PHE A 75 -5.69 8.50 6.74
CA PHE A 75 -6.81 7.55 6.84
C PHE A 75 -8.08 8.24 7.37
N PRO A 76 -9.28 7.92 6.84
CA PRO A 76 -10.54 8.34 7.46
C PRO A 76 -10.62 7.86 8.91
N ALA A 77 -11.09 8.74 9.80
CA ALA A 77 -11.16 8.49 11.22
C ALA A 77 -12.38 7.62 11.58
N ASP A 78 -12.32 6.31 11.36
CA ASP A 78 -13.25 5.36 11.98
C ASP A 78 -12.93 5.15 13.47
N GLU A 79 -13.67 4.30 14.16
CA GLU A 79 -13.46 4.05 15.60
C GLU A 79 -12.03 3.58 15.91
N ALA A 80 -11.52 2.62 15.14
CA ALA A 80 -10.18 2.07 15.35
C ALA A 80 -9.08 3.10 15.07
N VAL A 81 -9.22 3.90 14.00
CA VAL A 81 -8.30 4.98 13.65
C VAL A 81 -8.33 6.09 14.71
N ARG A 82 -9.52 6.46 15.23
CA ARG A 82 -9.63 7.45 16.32
C ARG A 82 -8.98 6.97 17.61
N ALA A 83 -9.23 5.71 18.00
CA ALA A 83 -8.61 5.13 19.18
C ALA A 83 -7.08 5.12 19.06
N TYR A 84 -6.57 4.67 17.91
CA TYR A 84 -5.14 4.74 17.61
C TYR A 84 -4.61 6.18 17.68
N ALA A 85 -5.33 7.14 17.09
CA ALA A 85 -4.94 8.55 17.12
C ALA A 85 -4.83 9.09 18.55
N GLU A 86 -5.80 8.77 19.41
CA GLU A 86 -5.82 9.20 20.82
C GLU A 86 -4.63 8.62 21.59
N ASP A 87 -4.34 7.33 21.42
CA ASP A 87 -3.24 6.65 22.11
C ASP A 87 -1.86 7.22 21.77
N PHE A 88 -1.69 7.71 20.55
CA PHE A 88 -0.40 8.19 20.02
C PHE A 88 -0.36 9.72 19.81
N GLY A 89 -1.40 10.44 20.24
CA GLY A 89 -1.45 11.90 20.17
C GLY A 89 -1.57 12.47 18.75
N HIS A 90 -2.11 11.71 17.79
CA HIS A 90 -2.41 12.23 16.47
C HIS A 90 -3.68 13.09 16.47
N HIS A 91 -3.67 14.17 15.69
CA HIS A 91 -4.85 15.02 15.52
C HIS A 91 -5.67 14.61 14.31
N VAL A 92 -7.00 14.68 14.45
CA VAL A 92 -7.92 14.54 13.33
C VAL A 92 -7.97 15.85 12.55
N VAL A 93 -7.65 15.81 11.27
CA VAL A 93 -7.71 16.94 10.34
C VAL A 93 -8.71 16.57 9.24
N ASP A 94 -9.77 17.37 9.09
CA ASP A 94 -10.85 17.16 8.09
C ASP A 94 -11.40 15.72 8.09
N GLY A 95 -11.60 15.16 9.28
CA GLY A 95 -12.13 13.80 9.45
C GLY A 95 -11.14 12.68 9.13
N ARG A 96 -9.86 13.00 8.91
CA ARG A 96 -8.79 12.04 8.64
C ARG A 96 -7.65 12.16 9.67
N VAL A 97 -6.86 11.10 9.81
CA VAL A 97 -5.71 11.05 10.72
C VAL A 97 -4.45 10.74 9.91
N PRO A 98 -3.36 11.52 10.06
CA PRO A 98 -2.06 11.16 9.51
C PRO A 98 -1.46 10.02 10.33
N ILE A 99 -1.25 8.86 9.70
CA ILE A 99 -0.60 7.71 10.35
C ILE A 99 0.68 7.38 9.59
N GLY A 100 1.78 7.34 10.33
CA GLY A 100 3.09 7.01 9.81
C GLY A 100 4.10 6.71 10.94
N TYR A 101 5.27 6.16 10.65
CA TYR A 101 5.66 5.71 9.30
C TYR A 101 4.92 4.43 8.89
N VAL A 102 4.41 4.43 7.67
CA VAL A 102 4.04 3.22 6.93
C VAL A 102 5.13 3.03 5.90
N TYR A 103 5.87 1.93 5.98
CA TYR A 103 6.96 1.67 5.04
C TYR A 103 6.36 1.13 3.74
N LEU A 104 6.71 1.73 2.62
CA LEU A 104 6.30 1.28 1.31
C LEU A 104 7.53 0.73 0.57
N THR A 105 7.57 -0.57 0.34
CA THR A 105 8.53 -1.19 -0.57
C THR A 105 7.88 -1.34 -1.94
N VAL A 106 8.51 -0.76 -2.96
CA VAL A 106 8.08 -0.95 -4.35
C VAL A 106 9.01 -1.94 -5.00
N ARG A 107 8.48 -3.07 -5.47
CA ARG A 107 9.19 -4.05 -6.28
C ARG A 107 8.76 -3.92 -7.73
N PHE A 108 9.72 -3.77 -8.63
CA PHE A 108 9.41 -3.73 -10.07
C PHE A 108 9.12 -5.13 -10.63
N GLN A 109 9.47 -6.18 -9.88
CA GLN A 109 9.09 -7.57 -10.14
C GLN A 109 8.56 -8.20 -8.85
N SER A 110 7.32 -8.68 -8.89
CA SER A 110 6.64 -9.33 -7.78
C SER A 110 7.11 -10.78 -7.62
N PHE A 111 7.15 -11.26 -6.37
CA PHE A 111 7.45 -12.66 -6.08
C PHE A 111 6.33 -13.63 -6.49
N LEU A 112 5.09 -13.15 -6.55
CA LEU A 112 3.95 -13.95 -7.01
C LEU A 112 4.05 -14.24 -8.52
N ASP A 113 4.37 -13.21 -9.30
CA ASP A 113 4.57 -13.30 -10.75
C ASP A 113 5.49 -12.15 -11.24
N PRO A 114 6.60 -12.45 -11.92
CA PRO A 114 7.57 -11.45 -12.36
C PRO A 114 7.04 -10.47 -13.43
N HIS A 115 5.87 -10.72 -14.03
CA HIS A 115 5.22 -9.77 -14.95
C HIS A 115 4.44 -8.66 -14.26
N TYR A 116 4.40 -8.67 -12.92
CA TYR A 116 3.75 -7.66 -12.10
C TYR A 116 4.77 -6.94 -11.22
N ALA A 117 4.50 -5.68 -10.93
CA ALA A 117 5.12 -4.95 -9.83
C ALA A 117 4.28 -5.14 -8.55
N CYS A 118 4.89 -4.89 -7.40
CA CYS A 118 4.23 -4.92 -6.09
C CYS A 118 4.51 -3.64 -5.30
N LEU A 119 3.48 -3.07 -4.70
CA LEU A 119 3.59 -2.06 -3.65
C LEU A 119 3.25 -2.74 -2.32
N GLU A 120 4.25 -2.93 -1.47
CA GLU A 120 4.15 -3.61 -0.17
C GLU A 120 4.12 -2.54 0.94
N PHE A 121 2.98 -2.37 1.60
CA PHE A 121 2.80 -1.41 2.69
C PHE A 121 2.89 -2.09 4.04
N TRP A 122 3.93 -1.77 4.81
CA TRP A 122 4.20 -2.40 6.10
C TRP A 122 3.91 -1.49 7.29
N ALA A 123 3.19 -2.04 8.26
CA ALA A 123 3.01 -1.40 9.55
C ALA A 123 4.33 -1.37 10.35
N ALA A 124 4.75 -0.19 10.80
CA ALA A 124 6.01 -0.02 11.54
C ALA A 124 5.98 -0.60 12.97
N THR A 125 4.80 -0.89 13.52
CA THR A 125 4.65 -1.38 14.90
C THR A 125 3.53 -2.39 15.01
N SER A 126 3.59 -3.27 16.02
CA SER A 126 2.51 -4.23 16.26
C SER A 126 1.17 -3.60 16.63
N ARG A 127 1.14 -2.34 17.10
CA ARG A 127 -0.13 -1.64 17.33
C ARG A 127 -0.71 -1.13 16.01
N MET A 128 0.13 -0.65 15.10
CA MET A 128 -0.28 -0.30 13.74
C MET A 128 -0.70 -1.54 12.94
N SER A 129 -0.05 -2.68 13.12
CA SER A 129 -0.47 -3.96 12.52
C SER A 129 -1.90 -4.32 12.92
N ARG A 130 -2.24 -4.21 14.22
CA ARG A 130 -3.61 -4.45 14.70
C ARG A 130 -4.60 -3.43 14.14
N LEU A 131 -4.19 -2.17 13.99
CA LEU A 131 -5.03 -1.15 13.33
C LEU A 131 -5.30 -1.54 11.87
N PHE A 132 -4.27 -1.95 11.13
CA PHE A 132 -4.37 -2.38 9.73
C PHE A 132 -5.34 -3.54 9.56
N GLU A 133 -5.34 -4.51 10.47
CA GLU A 133 -6.28 -5.63 10.46
C GLU A 133 -7.71 -5.20 10.81
N ALA A 134 -7.87 -4.38 11.85
CA ALA A 134 -9.15 -4.11 12.49
C ALA A 134 -9.98 -3.00 11.83
N SER A 135 -9.35 -2.03 11.15
CA SER A 135 -10.04 -0.84 10.62
C SER A 135 -10.59 -1.08 9.21
N PRO A 136 -11.93 -1.03 9.01
CA PRO A 136 -12.51 -1.02 7.67
C PRO A 136 -12.12 0.22 6.87
N ALA A 137 -11.91 1.37 7.52
CA ALA A 137 -11.47 2.59 6.83
C ALA A 137 -10.04 2.46 6.26
N VAL A 138 -9.11 1.86 7.02
CA VAL A 138 -7.76 1.55 6.54
C VAL A 138 -7.83 0.58 5.37
N ARG A 139 -8.57 -0.52 5.52
CA ARG A 139 -8.78 -1.50 4.43
C ARG A 139 -9.29 -0.82 3.17
N LYS A 140 -10.32 0.03 3.31
CA LYS A 140 -10.93 0.75 2.19
C LYS A 140 -9.95 1.66 1.48
N VAL A 141 -9.06 2.36 2.20
CA VAL A 141 -8.03 3.21 1.59
C VAL A 141 -7.13 2.39 0.66
N PHE A 142 -6.68 1.20 1.08
CA PHE A 142 -5.81 0.36 0.26
C PHE A 142 -6.55 -0.27 -0.92
N THR A 143 -7.80 -0.71 -0.74
CA THR A 143 -8.58 -1.24 -1.88
C THR A 143 -8.96 -0.15 -2.89
N ASP A 144 -9.30 1.06 -2.42
CA ASP A 144 -9.56 2.21 -3.29
C ASP A 144 -8.28 2.62 -4.05
N LEU A 145 -7.13 2.59 -3.37
CA LEU A 145 -5.82 2.83 -3.98
C LEU A 145 -5.51 1.81 -5.07
N ALA A 146 -5.75 0.52 -4.81
CA ALA A 146 -5.56 -0.54 -5.80
C ALA A 146 -6.40 -0.30 -7.06
N ALA A 147 -7.69 -0.04 -6.89
CA ALA A 147 -8.59 0.30 -7.99
C ALA A 147 -8.14 1.56 -8.76
N ALA A 148 -7.78 2.63 -8.04
CA ALA A 148 -7.32 3.88 -8.64
C ALA A 148 -5.98 3.76 -9.37
N SER A 149 -5.15 2.77 -9.00
CA SER A 149 -3.83 2.54 -9.58
C SER A 149 -3.85 1.66 -10.84
N GLY A 150 -4.99 1.05 -11.18
CA GLY A 150 -5.02 0.01 -12.21
C GLY A 150 -4.32 -1.28 -11.76
N ALA A 151 -4.45 -1.61 -10.48
CA ALA A 151 -3.96 -2.85 -9.92
C ALA A 151 -4.85 -4.03 -10.34
N VAL A 152 -4.31 -5.23 -10.25
CA VAL A 152 -5.03 -6.48 -10.42
C VAL A 152 -5.62 -6.96 -9.10
N CYS A 153 -4.89 -6.81 -8.00
CA CYS A 153 -5.38 -7.20 -6.69
C CYS A 153 -4.80 -6.36 -5.55
N CYS A 154 -5.49 -6.43 -4.42
CA CYS A 154 -5.04 -5.96 -3.12
C CYS A 154 -5.16 -7.11 -2.12
N LEU A 155 -4.06 -7.42 -1.46
CA LEU A 155 -3.90 -8.52 -0.53
C LEU A 155 -3.57 -7.98 0.86
N PHE A 156 -3.87 -8.76 1.89
CA PHE A 156 -3.49 -8.50 3.27
C PHE A 156 -2.50 -9.57 3.73
N ASP A 157 -1.29 -9.14 4.08
CA ASP A 157 -0.22 -10.00 4.57
C ASP A 157 -0.06 -9.84 6.09
N THR A 158 0.05 -10.96 6.81
CA THR A 158 0.36 -10.98 8.24
C THR A 158 1.87 -11.04 8.53
N GLY A 159 2.72 -11.13 7.50
CA GLY A 159 4.18 -11.08 7.59
C GLY A 159 4.81 -12.28 8.32
N ASP A 160 4.04 -13.33 8.57
CA ASP A 160 4.45 -14.57 9.26
C ASP A 160 4.58 -15.77 8.31
N GLY A 161 4.46 -15.52 7.01
CA GLY A 161 4.49 -16.54 5.95
C GLY A 161 3.21 -17.34 5.83
N SER A 162 2.13 -16.96 6.55
CA SER A 162 0.80 -17.51 6.29
C SER A 162 0.26 -17.02 4.94
N PRO A 163 -0.70 -17.73 4.31
CA PRO A 163 -1.27 -17.29 3.05
C PRO A 163 -1.96 -15.93 3.19
N GLU A 164 -1.62 -15.02 2.28
CA GLU A 164 -2.24 -13.70 2.20
C GLU A 164 -3.75 -13.79 1.94
N ARG A 165 -4.49 -12.84 2.51
CA ARG A 165 -5.95 -12.74 2.31
C ARG A 165 -6.25 -11.78 1.17
N VAL A 166 -7.01 -12.24 0.17
CA VAL A 166 -7.47 -11.36 -0.91
C VAL A 166 -8.55 -10.40 -0.40
N LEU A 167 -8.34 -9.09 -0.58
CA LEU A 167 -9.27 -8.05 -0.18
C LEU A 167 -10.00 -7.40 -1.36
N TRP A 168 -9.35 -7.34 -2.51
CA TRP A 168 -9.92 -6.80 -3.74
C TRP A 168 -9.24 -7.43 -4.96
N PHE A 169 -9.99 -7.61 -6.05
CA PHE A 169 -9.53 -8.23 -7.29
C PHE A 169 -10.28 -7.66 -8.49
N ASP A 170 -9.55 -7.36 -9.56
CA ASP A 170 -10.09 -6.97 -10.87
C ASP A 170 -9.83 -8.10 -11.88
N ALA A 171 -10.90 -8.82 -12.21
CA ALA A 171 -10.84 -9.96 -13.12
C ALA A 171 -10.49 -9.57 -14.57
N GLU A 172 -10.83 -8.36 -15.01
CA GLU A 172 -10.53 -7.91 -16.37
C GLU A 172 -9.04 -7.60 -16.52
N MET A 173 -8.44 -6.96 -15.50
CA MET A 173 -7.01 -6.66 -15.47
C MET A 173 -6.15 -7.89 -15.21
N ALA A 174 -6.71 -8.92 -14.58
CA ALA A 174 -6.00 -10.14 -14.25
C ALA A 174 -5.65 -11.03 -15.46
N GLY A 175 -6.43 -10.98 -16.54
CA GLY A 175 -6.27 -11.90 -17.68
C GLY A 175 -6.32 -13.37 -17.24
N ASP A 176 -5.36 -14.20 -17.67
CA ASP A 176 -5.27 -15.64 -17.35
C ASP A 176 -4.51 -15.94 -16.03
N LEU A 177 -4.50 -15.00 -15.07
CA LEU A 177 -3.92 -15.23 -13.74
C LEU A 177 -4.65 -16.31 -12.94
N SER A 178 -5.86 -16.69 -13.35
CA SER A 178 -6.65 -17.80 -12.78
C SER A 178 -5.94 -19.15 -12.76
N GLY A 179 -4.85 -19.31 -13.53
CA GLY A 179 -4.03 -20.51 -13.56
C GLY A 179 -2.75 -20.48 -12.70
N ASN A 180 -2.38 -19.34 -12.10
CA ASN A 180 -1.15 -19.25 -11.31
C ASN A 180 -1.39 -19.79 -9.89
N PRO A 181 -0.77 -20.92 -9.49
CA PRO A 181 -0.99 -21.53 -8.18
C PRO A 181 -0.43 -20.70 -7.01
N ARG A 182 0.38 -19.67 -7.30
CA ARG A 182 0.85 -18.69 -6.30
C ARG A 182 -0.10 -17.53 -6.13
N PHE A 183 -1.01 -17.30 -7.08
CA PHE A 183 -1.98 -16.24 -6.97
C PHE A 183 -3.12 -16.71 -6.05
N PRO A 184 -3.48 -15.93 -5.03
CA PRO A 184 -4.54 -16.34 -4.10
C PRO A 184 -5.90 -16.39 -4.83
N ASP A 185 -6.67 -17.44 -4.51
CA ASP A 185 -7.91 -17.82 -5.21
C ASP A 185 -8.90 -16.63 -5.32
N PRO A 186 -9.15 -16.08 -6.51
CA PRO A 186 -10.09 -14.97 -6.67
C PRO A 186 -11.52 -15.35 -6.27
N ASP A 187 -11.88 -16.64 -6.37
CA ASP A 187 -13.18 -17.14 -5.92
C ASP A 187 -13.33 -17.09 -4.39
N ALA A 188 -12.24 -16.92 -3.63
CA ALA A 188 -12.31 -16.67 -2.19
C ALA A 188 -12.92 -15.29 -1.88
N VAL A 189 -12.69 -14.27 -2.72
CA VAL A 189 -13.29 -12.93 -2.58
C VAL A 189 -14.78 -13.00 -2.88
N MET A 190 -15.17 -13.67 -3.97
CA MET A 190 -16.57 -13.81 -4.38
C MET A 190 -17.40 -14.65 -3.40
N ARG A 191 -16.76 -15.63 -2.72
CA ARG A 191 -17.37 -16.41 -1.64
C ARG A 191 -17.50 -15.65 -0.33
N ALA A 192 -16.66 -14.63 -0.09
CA ALA A 192 -16.70 -13.85 1.14
C ALA A 192 -17.93 -12.92 1.22
N GLY A 193 -18.52 -12.50 0.09
CA GLY A 193 -19.71 -11.65 0.05
C GLY A 193 -19.52 -10.29 0.74
N PRO A 194 -20.41 -9.31 0.51
CA PRO A 194 -20.40 -8.09 1.29
C PRO A 194 -20.80 -8.43 2.73
N GLU A 195 -19.87 -8.32 3.68
CA GLU A 195 -20.22 -8.21 5.09
C GLU A 195 -20.90 -6.84 5.29
N ASP A 196 -22.20 -6.77 5.00
CA ASP A 196 -23.09 -5.77 5.56
C ASP A 196 -23.16 -6.01 7.08
N GLN A 197 -22.56 -5.12 7.88
CA GLN A 197 -23.04 -4.67 9.19
C GLN A 197 -22.19 -3.52 9.76
#